data_AF-A0A9P7AJ10-F1
#
_entry.id   AF-A0A9P7AJ10-F1
#
_cell.length_a   1.000
_cell.length_b   1.000
_cell.length_c   1.000
_cell.angle_alpha   90.00
_cell.angle_beta   90.00
_cell.angle_gamma   90.00
#
_symmetry.space_group_name_H-M   'P 1'
#
loop_
_entity.id
_entity.type
_entity.pdbx_description
1 polymer ?
#
loop_
_entity_poly.entity_id
_entity_poly.type
_entity_poly.pdbx_seq_one_letter_code
_entity_poly.pdbx_strand_id
1 'polypeptide(L)'
;MPFRKISCDVKLAAIRLHERELLSLADILDCCRFSERTWFHILKLWQETGDVVDPQPHRVLRGRLRVLDREDIDCLLHLVRQNPDYFLDEFMHLLQTNQFISV
;
A
#
# COMPACT_ATOMS: atom_id res chain seq x y z
N MET A 1 9.75 -16.92 -14.88
CA MET A 1 10.79 -17.17 -13.86
C MET A 1 10.11 -17.53 -12.55
N PRO A 2 10.51 -18.60 -11.86
CA PRO A 2 9.96 -18.93 -10.54
C PRO A 2 10.19 -17.75 -9.59
N PHE A 3 9.21 -17.47 -8.73
CA PHE A 3 9.29 -16.39 -7.76
C PHE A 3 10.47 -16.64 -6.80
N ARG A 4 11.49 -15.78 -6.85
CA ARG A 4 12.65 -15.84 -5.97
C ARG A 4 12.79 -14.52 -5.24
N LYS A 5 12.85 -14.57 -3.91
CA LYS A 5 13.13 -13.41 -3.08
C LYS A 5 14.60 -13.02 -3.23
N ILE A 6 14.84 -11.81 -3.75
CA ILE A 6 16.18 -11.21 -3.83
C ILE A 6 16.48 -10.56 -2.48
N SER A 7 17.64 -10.85 -1.90
CA SER A 7 18.07 -10.25 -0.62
C SER A 7 18.24 -8.73 -0.75
N CYS A 8 17.99 -8.00 0.34
CA CYS A 8 18.25 -6.57 0.46
C CYS A 8 19.72 -6.25 0.12
N ASP A 9 20.66 -7.02 0.69
CA ASP A 9 22.10 -6.77 0.52
C ASP A 9 22.54 -6.84 -0.94
N VAL A 10 21.94 -7.76 -1.72
CA VAL A 10 22.23 -7.92 -3.15
C VAL A 10 21.77 -6.69 -3.93
N LYS A 11 20.59 -6.15 -3.59
CA LYS A 11 20.09 -4.92 -4.21
C LYS A 11 20.97 -3.72 -3.87
N LEU A 12 21.37 -3.61 -2.60
CA LEU A 12 22.24 -2.52 -2.14
C LEU A 12 23.63 -2.59 -2.78
N ALA A 13 24.19 -3.79 -2.92
CA ALA A 13 25.45 -4.01 -3.64
C ALA A 13 25.32 -3.60 -5.12
N ALA A 14 24.24 -3.98 -5.80
CA ALA A 14 23.99 -3.59 -7.18
C ALA A 14 23.91 -2.06 -7.36
N ILE A 15 23.23 -1.36 -6.46
CA ILE A 15 23.16 0.11 -6.47
C ILE A 15 24.56 0.72 -6.27
N ARG A 16 25.33 0.24 -5.29
CA ARG A 16 26.69 0.74 -5.05
C ARG A 16 27.64 0.50 -6.22
N LEU A 17 27.49 -0.64 -6.92
CA LEU A 17 28.26 -0.94 -8.12
C LEU A 17 27.93 0.02 -9.27
N HIS A 18 26.64 0.36 -9.42
CA HIS A 18 26.17 1.31 -10.43
C HIS A 18 26.57 2.76 -10.12
N GLU A 19 26.37 3.24 -8.89
CA GLU A 19 26.71 4.63 -8.50
C GLU A 19 28.20 4.93 -8.59
N ARG A 20 29.05 3.91 -8.40
CA ARG A 20 30.50 4.03 -8.51
C ARG A 20 31.02 3.69 -9.91
N GLU A 21 30.13 3.41 -10.85
CA GLU A 21 30.46 3.04 -12.24
C GLU A 21 31.48 1.89 -12.34
N LEU A 22 31.45 0.95 -11.39
CA LEU A 22 32.44 -0.13 -11.29
C LEU A 22 32.20 -1.25 -12.31
N LEU A 23 30.96 -1.40 -12.76
CA LEU A 23 30.54 -2.42 -13.71
C LEU A 23 29.50 -1.82 -14.67
N SER A 24 29.41 -2.37 -15.88
CA SER A 24 28.33 -2.00 -16.80
C SER A 24 26.98 -2.47 -16.27
N LEU A 25 25.90 -1.83 -16.71
CA LEU A 25 24.55 -2.26 -16.31
C LEU A 25 24.29 -3.72 -16.70
N ALA A 26 24.74 -4.16 -17.88
CA ALA A 26 24.58 -5.54 -18.32
C ALA A 26 25.28 -6.53 -17.36
N ASP A 27 26.50 -6.22 -16.92
CA ASP A 27 27.24 -7.07 -15.99
C ASP A 27 26.58 -7.11 -14.61
N ILE A 28 26.06 -5.98 -14.13
CA ILE A 28 25.33 -5.91 -12.85
C ILE A 28 24.07 -6.78 -12.91
N LEU A 29 23.30 -6.70 -14.00
CA LEU A 29 22.09 -7.50 -14.17
C LEU A 29 22.39 -8.99 -14.20
N ASP A 30 23.45 -9.41 -14.90
CA ASP A 30 23.85 -10.83 -14.98
C ASP A 30 24.39 -11.34 -13.63
N CYS A 31 25.31 -10.60 -13.01
CA CYS A 31 25.91 -10.95 -11.71
C CYS A 31 24.87 -11.07 -10.59
N CYS A 32 23.95 -10.10 -10.50
CA CYS A 32 22.91 -10.08 -9.47
C CYS A 32 21.67 -10.89 -9.86
N ARG A 33 21.63 -11.44 -11.08
CA ARG A 33 20.50 -12.17 -11.67
C ARG A 33 19.20 -11.36 -11.64
N PHE A 34 19.28 -10.10 -12.01
CA PHE A 34 18.14 -9.19 -12.08
C PHE A 34 17.53 -9.21 -13.48
N SER A 35 16.21 -9.09 -13.54
CA SER A 35 15.59 -8.58 -14.77
C SER A 35 15.78 -7.07 -14.83
N GLU A 36 15.81 -6.53 -16.04
CA GLU A 36 15.88 -5.08 -16.27
C GLU A 36 14.74 -4.33 -15.56
N ARG A 37 13.52 -4.90 -15.58
CA ARG A 37 12.37 -4.36 -14.82
C ARG A 37 12.64 -4.29 -13.32
N THR A 38 13.25 -5.33 -12.75
CA THR A 38 13.61 -5.39 -11.32
C THR A 38 14.63 -4.30 -10.99
N TRP A 39 15.62 -4.11 -11.86
CA TRP A 39 16.61 -3.06 -11.71
C TRP A 39 15.99 -1.67 -11.67
N PHE A 40 15.18 -1.30 -12.65
CA PHE A 40 14.54 0.02 -12.68
C PHE A 40 13.61 0.26 -11.48
N HIS A 41 12.96 -0.79 -10.97
CA HIS A 41 12.16 -0.68 -9.76
C HIS A 41 13.02 -0.40 -8.52
N ILE A 42 14.16 -1.10 -8.36
CA ILE A 42 15.11 -0.86 -7.26
C ILE A 42 15.71 0.54 -7.37
N LEU A 43 16.15 0.94 -8.58
CA LEU A 43 16.73 2.26 -8.83
C LEU A 43 15.74 3.38 -8.50
N LYS A 44 14.48 3.23 -8.90
CA LYS A 44 13.41 4.17 -8.56
C LYS A 44 13.23 4.29 -7.05
N LEU A 45 13.10 3.16 -6.33
CA LEU A 45 12.96 3.16 -4.88
C LEU A 45 14.14 3.84 -4.19
N TRP A 46 15.36 3.55 -4.64
CA TRP A 46 16.58 4.17 -4.13
C TRP A 46 16.58 5.69 -4.32
N GLN A 47 16.21 6.17 -5.52
CA GLN A 47 16.12 7.61 -5.81
C GLN A 47 15.03 8.31 -4.99
N GLU A 48 13.90 7.65 -4.74
CA GLU A 48 12.77 8.24 -4.01
C GLU A 48 12.93 8.18 -2.49
N THR A 49 13.59 7.14 -1.95
CA THR A 49 13.58 6.86 -0.50
C THR A 49 14.96 6.71 0.13
N GLY A 50 16.03 6.52 -0.66
CA GLY A 50 17.35 6.16 -0.16
C GLY A 50 17.45 4.72 0.36
N ASP A 51 16.44 3.88 0.11
CA ASP A 51 16.43 2.46 0.46
C ASP A 51 16.06 1.60 -0.78
N VAL A 52 16.52 0.35 -0.79
CA VAL A 52 16.27 -0.65 -1.83
C VAL A 52 15.12 -1.60 -1.47
N VAL A 53 14.59 -1.46 -0.25
CA VAL A 53 13.40 -2.12 0.26
C VAL A 53 12.32 -1.07 0.45
N ASP A 54 11.08 -1.43 0.15
CA ASP A 54 9.94 -0.58 0.46
C ASP A 54 9.91 -0.32 1.98
N PRO A 55 10.02 0.94 2.43
CA PRO A 55 10.07 1.29 3.85
C PRO A 55 8.76 0.95 4.58
N GLN A 56 7.67 0.62 3.88
CA GLN A 56 6.39 0.28 4.47
C GLN A 56 5.92 -1.14 4.15
N PRO A 57 6.59 -2.19 4.67
CA PRO A 57 6.10 -3.57 4.56
C PRO A 57 4.71 -3.76 5.22
N HIS A 58 4.34 -2.86 6.15
CA HIS A 58 3.06 -2.86 6.85
C HIS A 58 1.89 -2.31 6.02
N ARG A 59 2.13 -1.58 4.91
CA ARG A 59 1.05 -1.15 4.00
C ARG A 59 0.45 -2.30 3.20
N VAL A 60 1.19 -3.39 3.02
CA VAL A 60 0.73 -4.56 2.26
C VAL A 60 -0.23 -5.43 3.09
N LEU A 61 -0.20 -5.33 4.44
CA LEU A 61 -0.91 -6.25 5.33
C LEU A 61 -2.08 -5.64 6.14
N ARG A 62 -2.27 -4.32 6.12
CA ARG A 62 -3.45 -3.71 6.77
C ARG A 62 -4.42 -3.21 5.71
N GLY A 63 -5.64 -3.73 5.75
CA GLY A 63 -6.75 -3.19 4.96
C GLY A 63 -6.86 -1.67 5.14
N ARG A 64 -7.42 -0.98 4.14
CA ARG A 64 -7.63 0.46 4.18
C ARG A 64 -8.24 0.87 5.53
N LEU A 65 -7.64 1.86 6.19
CA LEU A 65 -8.17 2.42 7.43
C LEU A 65 -9.61 2.85 7.18
N ARG A 66 -10.54 2.29 7.97
CA ARG A 66 -11.95 2.62 7.91
C ARG A 66 -12.21 3.79 8.83
N VAL A 67 -13.08 4.70 8.39
CA VAL A 67 -13.51 5.86 9.20
C VAL A 67 -14.42 5.40 10.33
N LEU A 68 -15.27 4.41 10.06
CA LEU A 68 -16.20 3.82 11.01
C LEU A 68 -15.56 2.62 11.69
N ASP A 69 -15.75 2.53 13.00
CA ASP A 69 -15.44 1.32 13.72
C ASP A 69 -16.54 0.25 13.52
N ARG A 70 -16.44 -0.86 14.23
CA ARG A 70 -17.41 -1.94 14.09
C ARG A 70 -18.77 -1.58 14.72
N GLU A 71 -18.75 -0.85 15.83
CA GLU A 71 -19.96 -0.48 16.58
C GLU A 71 -20.79 0.53 15.79
N ASP A 72 -20.11 1.49 15.15
CA ASP A 72 -20.70 2.42 14.20
C ASP A 72 -21.44 1.69 13.06
N ILE A 73 -20.81 0.65 12.51
CA ILE A 73 -21.41 -0.16 11.42
C ILE A 73 -22.64 -0.92 11.95
N ASP A 74 -22.56 -1.51 13.13
CA ASP A 74 -23.66 -2.26 13.73
C ASP A 74 -24.86 -1.34 14.03
N CYS A 75 -24.61 -0.11 14.50
CA CYS A 75 -25.62 0.94 14.67
C CYS A 75 -26.28 1.34 13.35
N LEU A 76 -25.48 1.61 12.30
CA LEU A 76 -26.01 1.94 10.98
C LEU A 76 -26.88 0.82 10.40
N LEU A 77 -26.45 -0.43 10.55
CA LEU A 77 -27.22 -1.59 10.11
C LEU A 77 -28.55 -1.71 10.87
N HIS A 78 -28.58 -1.36 12.16
CA HIS A 78 -29.82 -1.34 12.93
C HIS A 78 -30.78 -0.28 12.40
N LEU A 79 -30.30 0.94 12.14
CA LEU A 79 -31.10 2.05 11.61
C LEU A 79 -31.67 1.74 10.22
N VAL A 80 -30.86 1.14 9.32
CA VAL A 80 -31.31 0.72 7.99
C VAL A 80 -32.37 -0.37 8.07
N ARG A 81 -32.24 -1.32 9.01
CA ARG A 81 -33.26 -2.36 9.20
C ARG A 81 -34.58 -1.82 9.74
N GLN A 82 -34.53 -0.77 10.56
CA GLN A 82 -35.73 -0.12 11.09
C GLN A 82 -36.46 0.72 10.02
N ASN A 83 -35.73 1.25 9.05
CA ASN A 83 -36.28 2.12 8.00
C ASN A 83 -35.72 1.72 6.62
N PRO A 84 -36.21 0.62 6.03
CA PRO A 84 -35.65 0.05 4.80
C PRO A 84 -35.90 0.91 3.55
N ASP A 85 -36.83 1.86 3.63
CA ASP A 85 -37.26 2.68 2.50
C ASP A 85 -36.40 3.93 2.28
N TYR A 86 -35.56 4.30 3.26
CA TYR A 86 -34.70 5.47 3.14
C TYR A 86 -33.51 5.21 2.21
N PHE A 87 -33.23 6.20 1.35
CA PHE A 87 -32.03 6.19 0.53
C PHE A 87 -30.79 6.57 1.35
N LEU A 88 -29.60 6.22 0.84
CA LEU A 88 -28.33 6.43 1.55
C LEU A 88 -28.00 7.92 1.78
N ASP A 89 -28.40 8.78 0.85
CA ASP A 89 -28.26 10.23 0.94
C ASP A 89 -29.20 10.84 1.99
N GLU A 90 -30.43 10.35 2.09
CA GLU A 90 -31.37 10.70 3.16
C GLU A 90 -30.82 10.27 4.52
N PHE A 91 -30.32 9.04 4.63
CA PHE A 91 -29.63 8.56 5.84
C PHE A 91 -28.44 9.44 6.22
N MET A 92 -27.61 9.82 5.25
CA MET A 92 -26.47 10.71 5.49
C MET A 92 -26.93 12.08 6.00
N HIS A 93 -28.01 12.62 5.43
CA HIS A 93 -28.58 13.89 5.86
C HIS A 93 -29.12 13.82 7.30
N LEU A 94 -29.81 12.74 7.65
CA LEU A 94 -30.35 12.51 9.00
C LEU A 94 -29.23 12.33 10.05
N LEU A 95 -28.14 11.66 9.68
CA LEU A 95 -26.95 11.54 10.53
C LEU A 95 -26.25 12.89 10.73
N GLN A 96 -26.13 13.70 9.68
CA GLN A 96 -25.52 15.03 9.75
C GLN A 96 -26.35 16.01 10.61
N THR A 97 -27.67 15.85 10.61
CA THR A 97 -28.60 16.74 11.32
C THR A 97 -28.95 16.23 12.73
N ASN A 98 -28.35 15.13 13.19
CA ASN A 98 -28.63 14.47 14.48
C ASN A 98 -30.12 14.17 14.73
N GLN A 99 -30.94 14.06 13.67
CA GLN A 99 -32.38 13.86 13.81
C GLN A 99 -32.76 12.46 14.30
N PHE A 100 -31.80 11.52 14.33
CA PHE A 100 -31.97 10.22 14.99
C PHE A 100 -31.89 10.28 16.52
N ILE A 101 -31.31 11.33 17.11
CA ILE A 101 -31.07 11.46 18.56
C ILE A 101 -32.16 12.31 19.25
N SER A 102 -33.03 12.96 18.48
CA SER A 102 -34.14 13.75 19.02
C SER A 102 -35.30 12.84 19.48
N VAL A 103 -35.10 12.16 20.60
CA VAL A 103 -36.17 11.62 21.46
C VAL A 103 -36.27 12.48 22.71
#